data_AF-A0A821Q1V5-F1
#
_entry.id   AF-A0A821Q1V5-F1
#
_cell.length_a   1.000
_cell.length_b   1.000
_cell.length_c   1.000
_cell.angle_alpha   90.00
_cell.angle_beta   90.00
_cell.angle_gamma   90.00
#
_symmetry.space_group_name_H-M   'P 1'
#
loop_
_entity.id
_entity.type
_entity.pdbx_description
1 polymer ?
#
loop_
_entity_poly.entity_id
_entity_poly.type
_entity_poly.pdbx_seq_one_letter_code
_entity_poly.pdbx_strand_id
1 'polypeptide(L)'
;MKASHDLDRSDKALLKSWASVAQVDRVNVTSHYRLEMVRHKEHSFSRNNISQKWLECLSLHELEIKRPERNYYRCEADCLQVASVADHQEKKAVHQVAKEIKQWRKSFRYLANQCHLDNPRNEDAAGACLVEYIQRDNYDLSLQRLMNLKQKCIGDIYLKMAFSSNDLNECLKTCLSQFLYEIRNVMDTLHLCYEIKSKYKE
;
A
#
# COMPACT_ATOMS: atom_id res chain seq x y z
N MET A 1 -12.43 19.60 -25.47
CA MET A 1 -12.94 18.38 -24.80
C MET A 1 -12.04 17.14 -24.92
N LYS A 2 -11.38 16.88 -26.07
CA LYS A 2 -10.45 15.74 -26.21
C LYS A 2 -9.28 15.78 -25.21
N ALA A 3 -8.58 16.91 -25.11
CA ALA A 3 -7.42 17.08 -24.22
C ALA A 3 -7.68 16.73 -22.75
N SER A 4 -8.87 16.99 -22.20
CA SER A 4 -9.17 16.67 -20.80
C SER A 4 -9.58 15.21 -20.58
N HIS A 5 -10.14 14.55 -21.60
CA HIS A 5 -10.34 13.10 -21.60
C HIS A 5 -9.00 12.36 -21.72
N ASP A 6 -8.08 12.91 -22.51
CA ASP A 6 -6.72 12.39 -22.67
C ASP A 6 -5.92 12.52 -21.36
N LEU A 7 -6.05 13.65 -20.66
CA LEU A 7 -5.49 13.84 -19.30
C LEU A 7 -6.06 12.86 -18.28
N ASP A 8 -7.39 12.68 -18.23
CA ASP A 8 -8.02 11.71 -17.31
C ASP A 8 -7.58 10.25 -17.61
N ARG A 9 -7.30 9.92 -18.89
CA ARG A 9 -6.77 8.62 -19.29
C ARG A 9 -5.30 8.45 -18.90
N SER A 10 -4.49 9.49 -19.09
CA SER A 10 -3.08 9.53 -18.68
C SER A 10 -2.93 9.35 -17.17
N ASP A 11 -3.69 10.10 -16.36
CA ASP A 11 -3.64 10.02 -14.90
C ASP A 11 -3.97 8.62 -14.38
N LYS A 12 -4.98 7.96 -14.99
CA LYS A 12 -5.33 6.58 -14.65
C LYS A 12 -4.23 5.60 -15.01
N ALA A 13 -3.58 5.78 -16.16
CA ALA A 13 -2.48 4.93 -16.59
C ALA A 13 -1.27 5.08 -15.66
N LEU A 14 -0.94 6.32 -15.27
CA LEU A 14 0.12 6.64 -14.31
C LEU A 14 -0.15 6.00 -12.95
N LEU A 15 -1.34 6.22 -12.37
CA LEU A 15 -1.71 5.64 -11.08
C LEU A 15 -1.68 4.11 -11.09
N LYS A 16 -2.05 3.48 -12.22
CA LYS A 16 -1.96 2.03 -12.39
C LYS A 16 -0.52 1.56 -12.45
N SER A 17 0.35 2.27 -13.19
CA SER A 17 1.78 1.97 -13.28
C SER A 17 2.45 2.07 -11.91
N TRP A 18 2.23 3.16 -11.17
CA TRP A 18 2.79 3.33 -9.84
C TRP A 18 2.29 2.29 -8.84
N ALA A 19 1.00 1.95 -8.87
CA ALA A 19 0.47 0.88 -8.04
C ALA A 19 1.10 -0.48 -8.36
N SER A 20 1.42 -0.74 -9.63
CA SER A 20 2.13 -1.96 -10.03
C SER A 20 3.56 -2.00 -9.50
N VAL A 21 4.30 -0.89 -9.60
CA VAL A 21 5.66 -0.78 -9.06
C VAL A 21 5.65 -0.98 -7.54
N ALA A 22 4.77 -0.27 -6.83
CA ALA A 22 4.63 -0.40 -5.38
C ALA A 22 4.22 -1.81 -4.94
N GLN A 23 3.48 -2.55 -5.78
CA GLN A 23 3.14 -3.95 -5.49
C GLN A 23 4.36 -4.87 -5.64
N VAL A 24 5.18 -4.67 -6.68
CA VAL A 24 6.42 -5.42 -6.87
C VAL A 24 7.39 -5.16 -5.73
N ASP A 25 7.56 -3.90 -5.32
CA ASP A 25 8.42 -3.53 -4.19
C ASP A 25 7.97 -4.20 -2.89
N ARG A 26 6.65 -4.21 -2.61
CA ARG A 26 6.09 -4.91 -1.44
C ARG A 26 6.40 -6.40 -1.45
N VAL A 27 6.24 -7.05 -2.60
CA VAL A 27 6.58 -8.47 -2.74
C VAL A 27 8.07 -8.68 -2.48
N ASN A 28 8.94 -7.86 -3.08
CA ASN A 28 10.39 -7.98 -2.91
C ASN A 28 10.82 -7.84 -1.44
N VAL A 29 10.34 -6.80 -0.75
CA VAL A 29 10.66 -6.56 0.66
C VAL A 29 10.13 -7.70 1.53
N THR A 30 8.88 -8.12 1.34
CA THR A 30 8.28 -9.21 2.12
C THR A 30 9.04 -10.53 1.90
N SER A 31 9.33 -10.87 0.64
CA SER A 31 10.10 -12.07 0.29
C SER A 31 11.50 -12.06 0.90
N HIS A 32 12.18 -10.91 0.93
CA HIS A 32 13.47 -10.78 1.57
C HIS A 32 13.42 -11.18 3.05
N TYR A 33 12.53 -10.57 3.85
CA TYR A 33 12.46 -10.86 5.28
C TYR A 33 11.95 -12.27 5.59
N ARG A 34 11.03 -12.81 4.77
CA ARG A 34 10.62 -14.23 4.89
C ARG A 34 11.79 -15.18 4.67
N LEU A 35 12.64 -14.92 3.68
CA LEU A 35 13.83 -15.75 3.43
C LEU A 35 14.81 -15.67 4.60
N GLU A 36 15.04 -14.49 5.16
CA GLU A 36 15.89 -14.33 6.35
C GLU A 36 15.32 -15.09 7.55
N MET A 37 14.00 -14.96 7.81
CA MET A 37 13.32 -15.72 8.86
C MET A 37 13.50 -17.23 8.69
N VAL A 38 13.28 -17.76 7.49
CA VAL A 38 13.43 -19.20 7.19
C VAL A 38 14.88 -19.63 7.38
N ARG A 39 15.86 -18.87 6.88
CA ARG A 39 17.29 -19.17 7.06
C ARG A 39 17.68 -19.28 8.52
N HIS A 40 17.23 -18.33 9.34
CA HIS A 40 17.50 -18.36 10.79
C HIS A 40 16.83 -19.54 11.47
N LYS A 41 15.59 -19.86 11.13
CA LYS A 41 14.88 -21.04 11.65
C LYS A 41 15.61 -22.35 11.30
N GLU A 42 15.98 -22.51 10.03
CA GLU A 42 16.66 -23.71 9.54
C GLU A 42 18.05 -23.86 10.16
N HIS A 43 18.78 -22.76 10.28
CA HIS A 43 20.08 -22.75 10.94
C HIS A 43 19.98 -23.12 12.42
N SER A 44 19.03 -22.55 13.16
CA SER A 44 18.88 -22.78 14.60
C SER A 44 18.34 -24.17 14.95
N PHE A 45 17.43 -24.72 14.14
CA PHE A 45 16.75 -25.99 14.44
C PHE A 45 17.00 -27.08 13.41
N SER A 46 18.15 -27.00 12.72
CA SER A 46 18.60 -28.08 11.84
C SER A 46 18.54 -29.42 12.58
N ARG A 47 18.22 -30.51 11.87
CA ARG A 47 18.21 -31.88 12.40
C ARG A 47 19.38 -32.72 11.87
N ASN A 48 20.25 -32.13 11.04
CA ASN A 48 21.31 -32.85 10.37
C ASN A 48 22.52 -33.03 11.30
N ASN A 49 23.04 -34.26 11.40
CA ASN A 49 24.27 -34.60 12.14
C ASN A 49 24.29 -34.19 13.63
N ILE A 50 23.18 -34.40 14.35
CA ILE A 50 23.07 -34.03 15.77
C ILE A 50 22.79 -35.24 16.65
N SER A 51 23.23 -35.17 17.90
CA SER A 51 23.04 -36.26 18.87
C SER A 51 21.56 -36.59 19.10
N GLN A 52 21.27 -37.86 19.40
CA GLN A 52 19.92 -38.32 19.74
C GLN A 52 19.28 -37.50 20.88
N LYS A 53 20.08 -37.10 21.87
CA LYS A 53 19.63 -36.25 23.00
C LYS A 53 19.08 -34.91 22.51
N TRP A 54 19.78 -34.27 21.57
CA TRP A 54 19.35 -33.01 20.99
C TRP A 54 18.07 -33.19 20.16
N LEU A 55 17.97 -34.27 19.39
CA LEU A 55 16.74 -34.60 18.64
C LEU A 55 15.53 -34.77 19.56
N GLU A 56 15.70 -35.42 20.72
CA GLU A 56 14.63 -35.53 21.71
C GLU A 56 14.24 -34.18 22.30
N CYS A 57 15.19 -33.28 22.58
CA CYS A 57 14.89 -31.93 23.04
C CYS A 57 14.14 -31.11 21.97
N LEU A 58 14.57 -31.19 20.71
CA LEU A 58 13.86 -30.57 19.59
C LEU A 58 12.42 -31.10 19.45
N SER A 59 12.21 -32.39 19.67
CA SER A 59 10.87 -33.00 19.64
C SER A 59 10.00 -32.52 20.80
N LEU A 60 10.57 -32.48 22.02
CA LEU A 60 9.86 -32.04 23.22
C LEU A 60 9.39 -30.58 23.12
N HIS A 61 10.20 -29.71 22.52
CA HIS A 61 9.95 -28.27 22.41
C HIS A 61 9.39 -27.86 21.02
N GLU A 62 8.80 -28.78 20.27
CA GLU A 62 8.33 -28.51 18.90
C GLU A 62 7.31 -27.35 18.82
N LEU A 63 6.43 -27.22 19.81
CA LEU A 63 5.46 -26.12 19.88
C LEU A 63 6.13 -24.76 20.11
N GLU A 64 7.16 -24.73 20.95
CA GLU A 64 7.96 -23.53 21.22
C GLU A 64 8.77 -23.13 19.98
N ILE A 65 9.31 -24.10 19.24
CA ILE A 65 10.00 -23.89 17.95
C ILE A 65 9.07 -23.31 16.88
N LYS A 66 7.80 -23.74 16.84
CA LYS A 66 6.81 -23.29 15.85
C LYS A 66 6.20 -21.92 16.19
N ARG A 67 6.23 -21.50 17.45
CA ARG A 67 5.57 -20.26 17.90
C ARG A 67 6.19 -18.99 17.30
N PRO A 68 7.53 -18.80 17.26
CA PRO A 68 8.15 -17.62 16.67
C PRO A 68 7.74 -17.39 15.22
N GLU A 69 7.69 -18.45 14.42
CA GLU A 69 7.26 -18.37 13.01
C GLU A 69 5.81 -17.89 12.88
N ARG A 70 4.89 -18.41 13.70
CA ARG A 70 3.49 -17.95 13.71
C ARG A 70 3.37 -16.48 14.10
N ASN A 71 4.15 -16.05 15.10
CA ASN A 71 4.19 -14.66 15.54
C ASN A 71 4.73 -13.74 14.43
N TYR A 72 5.78 -14.18 13.73
CA TYR A 72 6.34 -13.47 12.58
C TYR A 72 5.28 -13.28 11.48
N TYR A 73 4.60 -14.35 11.06
CA TYR A 73 3.57 -14.25 10.02
C TYR A 73 2.38 -13.37 10.42
N ARG A 74 2.01 -13.36 11.71
CA ARG A 74 0.99 -12.43 12.21
C ARG A 74 1.45 -10.98 12.13
N CYS A 75 2.66 -10.69 12.61
CA CYS A 75 3.26 -9.36 12.53
C CYS A 75 3.39 -8.86 11.08
N GLU A 76 3.83 -9.73 10.17
CA GLU A 76 3.92 -9.45 8.74
C GLU A 76 2.54 -9.12 8.14
N ALA A 77 1.51 -9.89 8.48
CA ALA A 77 0.15 -9.63 8.02
C ALA A 77 -0.36 -8.25 8.48
N ASP A 78 -0.08 -7.88 9.74
CA ASP A 78 -0.42 -6.57 10.28
C ASP A 78 0.31 -5.44 9.53
N CYS A 79 1.62 -5.59 9.28
CA CYS A 79 2.40 -4.63 8.48
C CYS A 79 1.82 -4.45 7.06
N LEU A 80 1.48 -5.54 6.39
CA LEU A 80 0.90 -5.53 5.03
C LEU A 80 -0.51 -4.89 5.02
N GLN A 81 -1.30 -5.11 6.06
CA GLN A 81 -2.62 -4.51 6.19
C GLN A 81 -2.52 -2.98 6.29
N VAL A 82 -1.61 -2.47 7.11
CA VAL A 82 -1.38 -1.02 7.25
C VAL A 82 -0.97 -0.40 5.91
N ALA A 83 -0.02 -1.01 5.20
CA ALA A 83 0.42 -0.57 3.88
C ALA A 83 -0.73 -0.56 2.84
N SER A 84 -1.63 -1.55 2.89
CA SER A 84 -2.79 -1.65 1.99
C SER A 84 -3.89 -0.62 2.28
N VAL A 85 -4.18 -0.35 3.56
CA VAL A 85 -5.18 0.65 3.96
C VAL A 85 -4.76 2.06 3.52
N ALA A 86 -3.48 2.40 3.68
CA ALA A 86 -2.93 3.68 3.24
C ALA A 86 -3.19 3.92 1.75
N ASP A 87 -2.94 2.93 0.89
CA ASP A 87 -3.17 3.05 -0.55
C ASP A 87 -4.65 3.28 -0.92
N HIS A 88 -5.57 2.67 -0.17
CA HIS A 88 -6.99 2.74 -0.47
C HIS A 88 -7.58 4.11 -0.12
N GLN A 89 -7.16 4.70 1.00
CA GLN A 89 -7.65 6.00 1.45
C GLN A 89 -7.26 7.12 0.46
N GLU A 90 -6.03 7.10 -0.06
CA GLU A 90 -5.56 8.17 -0.96
C GLU A 90 -6.22 8.13 -2.33
N LYS A 91 -6.50 6.94 -2.84
CA LYS A 91 -7.24 6.79 -4.10
C LYS A 91 -8.63 7.43 -4.01
N LYS A 92 -9.28 7.44 -2.83
CA LYS A 92 -10.58 8.08 -2.65
C LYS A 92 -10.53 9.59 -2.86
N ALA A 93 -9.47 10.26 -2.40
CA ALA A 93 -9.31 11.70 -2.56
C ALA A 93 -9.26 12.11 -4.05
N VAL A 94 -8.43 11.43 -4.85
CA VAL A 94 -8.37 11.68 -6.31
C VAL A 94 -9.69 11.38 -7.00
N HIS A 95 -10.38 10.30 -6.60
CA HIS A 95 -11.69 9.96 -7.18
C HIS A 95 -12.75 11.03 -6.86
N GLN A 96 -12.74 11.59 -5.66
CA GLN A 96 -13.66 12.65 -5.27
C GLN A 96 -13.43 13.91 -6.11
N VAL A 97 -12.19 14.38 -6.25
CA VAL A 97 -11.87 15.55 -7.07
C VAL A 97 -12.22 15.31 -8.54
N ALA A 98 -11.97 14.11 -9.06
CA ALA A 98 -12.36 13.74 -10.43
C ALA A 98 -13.89 13.75 -10.64
N LYS A 99 -14.67 13.36 -9.62
CA LYS A 99 -16.14 13.41 -9.65
C LYS A 99 -16.63 14.86 -9.72
N GLU A 100 -16.05 15.75 -8.92
CA GLU A 100 -16.37 17.19 -8.95
C GLU A 100 -16.06 17.79 -10.33
N ILE A 101 -14.86 17.54 -10.88
CA ILE A 101 -14.50 18.00 -12.23
C ILE A 101 -15.51 17.52 -13.28
N LYS A 102 -15.96 16.27 -13.19
CA LYS A 102 -16.97 15.71 -14.11
C LYS A 102 -18.33 16.41 -13.95
N GLN A 103 -18.72 16.76 -12.74
CA GLN A 103 -19.96 17.49 -12.45
C GLN A 103 -19.90 18.91 -12.99
N TRP A 104 -18.81 19.65 -12.74
CA TRP A 104 -18.59 20.97 -13.31
C TRP A 104 -18.65 20.94 -14.84
N ARG A 105 -17.99 19.97 -15.50
CA ARG A 105 -18.06 19.81 -16.97
C ARG A 105 -19.48 19.50 -17.48
N LYS A 106 -20.29 18.76 -16.71
CA LYS A 106 -21.71 18.53 -17.05
C LYS A 106 -22.52 19.82 -16.94
N SER A 107 -22.30 20.61 -15.89
CA SER A 107 -22.94 21.91 -15.70
C SER A 107 -22.68 22.84 -16.89
N PHE A 108 -21.42 22.94 -17.35
CA PHE A 108 -21.08 23.72 -18.54
C PHE A 108 -21.82 23.28 -19.79
N ARG A 109 -21.90 21.97 -20.06
CA ARG A 109 -22.66 21.47 -21.22
C ARG A 109 -24.14 21.81 -21.12
N TYR A 110 -24.70 21.74 -19.91
CA TYR A 110 -26.08 22.11 -19.68
C TYR A 110 -26.32 23.60 -19.96
N LEU A 111 -25.46 24.47 -19.43
CA LEU A 111 -25.53 25.92 -19.66
C LEU A 111 -25.36 26.28 -21.14
N ALA A 112 -24.41 25.64 -21.84
CA ALA A 112 -24.23 25.82 -23.27
C ALA A 112 -25.50 25.45 -24.05
N ASN A 113 -26.09 24.28 -23.75
CA ASN A 113 -27.34 23.86 -24.37
C ASN A 113 -28.49 24.82 -24.06
N GLN A 114 -28.58 25.31 -22.82
CA GLN A 114 -29.61 26.27 -22.41
C GLN A 114 -29.50 27.58 -23.20
N CYS A 115 -28.29 28.16 -23.30
CA CYS A 115 -28.06 29.38 -24.08
C CYS A 115 -28.39 29.20 -25.58
N HIS A 116 -28.14 28.01 -26.16
CA HIS A 116 -28.56 27.69 -27.54
C HIS A 116 -30.08 27.56 -27.69
N LEU A 117 -30.78 27.01 -26.69
CA LEU A 117 -32.24 26.91 -26.69
C LEU A 117 -32.90 28.27 -26.55
N ASP A 118 -32.31 29.16 -25.74
CA ASP A 118 -32.81 30.52 -25.51
C ASP A 118 -32.50 31.46 -26.70
N ASN A 119 -31.46 31.15 -27.50
CA ASN A 119 -31.05 31.93 -28.68
C ASN A 119 -31.01 31.06 -29.96
N PRO A 120 -32.15 30.53 -30.42
CA PRO A 120 -32.17 29.59 -31.54
C PRO A 120 -31.69 30.27 -32.83
N ARG A 121 -30.72 29.64 -33.52
CA ARG A 121 -30.10 30.09 -34.78
C ARG A 121 -29.25 31.36 -34.68
N ASN A 122 -28.98 31.87 -33.48
CA ASN A 122 -28.08 32.99 -33.25
C ASN A 122 -26.90 32.55 -32.36
N GLU A 123 -25.89 31.99 -33.01
CA GLU A 123 -24.69 31.44 -32.36
C GLU A 123 -23.91 32.49 -31.57
N ASP A 124 -23.83 33.73 -32.07
CA ASP A 124 -23.12 34.82 -31.39
C ASP A 124 -23.82 35.22 -30.10
N ALA A 125 -25.16 35.30 -30.10
CA ALA A 125 -25.95 35.58 -28.90
C ALA A 125 -25.90 34.43 -27.89
N ALA A 126 -25.94 33.18 -28.35
CA ALA A 126 -25.75 32.01 -27.48
C ALA A 126 -24.35 31.98 -26.84
N GLY A 127 -23.32 32.38 -27.60
CA GLY A 127 -21.95 32.52 -27.11
C GLY A 127 -21.82 33.60 -26.04
N ALA A 128 -22.40 34.78 -26.25
CA ALA A 128 -22.41 35.86 -25.28
C ALA A 128 -23.13 35.47 -23.97
N CYS A 129 -24.30 34.83 -24.08
CA CYS A 129 -25.03 34.23 -22.95
C CYS A 129 -24.13 33.30 -22.14
N LEU A 130 -23.44 32.36 -22.80
CA LEU A 130 -22.59 31.39 -22.13
C LEU A 130 -21.40 32.05 -21.41
N VAL A 131 -20.76 33.05 -22.04
CA VAL A 131 -19.66 33.81 -21.43
C VAL A 131 -20.12 34.53 -20.16
N GLU A 132 -21.31 35.13 -20.19
CA GLU A 132 -21.88 35.82 -19.02
C GLU A 132 -22.09 34.84 -17.85
N TYR A 133 -22.65 33.66 -18.11
CA TYR A 133 -22.80 32.61 -17.09
C TYR A 133 -21.45 32.12 -16.53
N ILE A 134 -20.45 31.91 -17.38
CA ILE A 134 -19.11 31.47 -16.99
C ILE A 134 -18.42 32.50 -16.08
N GLN A 135 -18.52 33.78 -16.45
CA GLN A 135 -17.92 34.88 -15.69
C GLN A 135 -18.62 35.08 -14.36
N ARG A 136 -19.96 35.07 -14.36
CA ARG A 136 -20.75 35.25 -13.14
C ARG A 136 -20.46 34.18 -12.09
N ASP A 137 -20.34 32.92 -12.52
CA ASP A 137 -20.14 31.78 -11.61
C ASP A 137 -18.65 31.45 -11.38
N ASN A 138 -17.72 32.27 -11.89
CA ASN A 138 -16.27 32.04 -11.85
C ASN A 138 -15.90 30.61 -12.27
N TYR A 139 -16.55 30.12 -13.33
CA TYR A 139 -16.49 28.71 -13.73
C TYR A 139 -15.06 28.28 -14.07
N ASP A 140 -14.34 29.09 -14.86
CA ASP A 140 -12.97 28.78 -15.29
C ASP A 140 -11.99 28.71 -14.12
N LEU A 141 -12.10 29.68 -13.20
CA LEU A 141 -11.28 29.73 -11.99
C LEU A 141 -11.54 28.51 -11.09
N SER A 142 -12.81 28.12 -10.93
CA SER A 142 -13.21 26.98 -10.12
C SER A 142 -12.73 25.66 -10.73
N LEU A 143 -12.87 25.50 -12.05
CA LEU A 143 -12.39 24.32 -12.77
C LEU A 143 -10.86 24.24 -12.73
N GLN A 144 -10.14 25.35 -12.90
CA GLN A 144 -8.69 25.39 -12.79
C GLN A 144 -8.21 25.01 -11.39
N ARG A 145 -8.86 25.51 -10.34
CA ARG A 145 -8.58 25.11 -8.94
C ARG A 145 -8.77 23.61 -8.73
N LEU A 146 -9.86 23.04 -9.24
CA LEU A 146 -10.11 21.61 -9.15
C LEU A 146 -9.05 20.77 -9.91
N MET A 147 -8.61 21.23 -11.07
CA MET A 147 -7.54 20.56 -11.83
C MET A 147 -6.21 20.60 -11.08
N ASN A 148 -5.84 21.75 -10.51
CA ASN A 148 -4.64 21.89 -9.68
C ASN A 148 -4.72 21.00 -8.41
N LEU A 149 -5.90 20.96 -7.77
CA LEU A 149 -6.13 20.10 -6.61
C LEU A 149 -5.98 18.63 -6.99
N LYS A 150 -6.50 18.22 -8.16
CA LYS A 150 -6.34 16.85 -8.67
C LYS A 150 -4.88 16.51 -8.87
N GLN A 151 -4.10 17.39 -9.50
CA GLN A 151 -2.66 17.19 -9.69
C GLN A 151 -1.93 17.06 -8.35
N LYS A 152 -2.26 17.91 -7.37
CA LYS A 152 -1.71 17.81 -6.02
C LYS A 152 -2.01 16.45 -5.38
N CYS A 153 -3.27 16.01 -5.40
CA CYS A 153 -3.65 14.71 -4.86
C CYS A 153 -2.96 13.54 -5.57
N ILE A 154 -2.72 13.64 -6.89
CA ILE A 154 -1.93 12.62 -7.63
C ILE A 154 -0.48 12.62 -7.15
N GLY A 155 0.13 13.79 -6.96
CA GLY A 155 1.48 13.91 -6.39
C GLY A 155 1.58 13.34 -4.98
N ASP A 156 0.58 13.61 -4.13
CA ASP A 156 0.51 13.08 -2.77
C ASP A 156 0.43 11.55 -2.76
N ILE A 157 -0.32 10.93 -3.69
CA ILE A 157 -0.35 9.47 -3.87
C ILE A 157 1.04 8.92 -4.18
N TYR A 158 1.77 9.56 -5.09
CA TYR A 158 3.11 9.09 -5.47
C TYR A 158 4.06 9.10 -4.27
N LEU A 159 4.10 10.20 -3.53
CA LEU A 159 4.92 10.32 -2.32
C LEU A 159 4.54 9.26 -1.29
N LYS A 160 3.24 9.07 -1.02
CA LYS A 160 2.78 8.05 -0.07
C LYS A 160 3.09 6.62 -0.50
N MET A 161 3.02 6.30 -1.79
CA MET A 161 3.45 4.98 -2.27
C MET A 161 4.95 4.74 -2.00
N ALA A 162 5.79 5.76 -2.16
CA ALA A 162 7.21 5.68 -1.83
C ALA A 162 7.43 5.52 -0.31
N PHE A 163 6.74 6.30 0.52
CA PHE A 163 6.87 6.20 1.99
C PHE A 163 6.32 4.89 2.55
N SER A 164 5.20 4.38 2.02
CA SER A 164 4.61 3.10 2.42
C SER A 164 5.57 1.92 2.26
N SER A 165 6.46 1.97 1.25
CA SER A 165 7.51 0.97 1.08
C SER A 165 8.57 1.03 2.19
N ASN A 166 8.99 2.23 2.58
CA ASN A 166 9.93 2.42 3.69
C ASN A 166 9.31 1.99 5.03
N ASP A 167 8.06 2.38 5.28
CA ASP A 167 7.34 2.02 6.50
C ASP A 167 7.16 0.50 6.60
N LEU A 168 6.84 -0.17 5.49
CA LEU A 168 6.76 -1.63 5.45
C LEU A 168 8.13 -2.26 5.75
N ASN A 169 9.20 -1.73 5.18
CA ASN A 169 10.55 -2.23 5.43
C ASN A 169 10.92 -2.15 6.92
N GLU A 170 10.70 -1.01 7.57
CA GLU A 170 10.96 -0.83 9.01
C GLU A 170 10.05 -1.72 9.88
N CYS A 171 8.78 -1.89 9.49
CA CYS A 171 7.85 -2.79 10.17
C CYS A 171 8.36 -4.24 10.12
N LEU A 172 8.76 -4.71 8.94
CA LEU A 172 9.28 -6.08 8.76
C LEU A 172 10.63 -6.30 9.44
N LYS A 173 11.52 -5.31 9.51
CA LYS A 173 12.72 -5.37 10.35
C LYS A 173 12.38 -5.61 11.81
N THR A 174 11.35 -4.91 12.31
CA THR A 174 10.89 -5.07 13.69
C THR A 174 10.32 -6.48 13.90
N CYS A 175 9.51 -6.99 12.97
CA CYS A 175 9.00 -8.37 13.01
C CYS A 175 10.14 -9.40 13.02
N LEU A 176 11.15 -9.22 12.16
CA LEU A 176 12.32 -10.11 12.11
C LEU A 176 13.13 -10.03 13.41
N SER A 177 13.38 -8.83 13.93
CA SER A 177 14.10 -8.64 15.20
C SER A 177 13.41 -9.36 16.36
N GLN A 178 12.08 -9.24 16.46
CA GLN A 178 11.29 -9.93 17.47
C GLN A 178 11.36 -11.45 17.28
N PHE A 179 11.26 -11.93 16.04
CA PHE A 179 11.42 -13.34 15.71
C PHE A 179 12.80 -13.87 16.17
N LEU A 180 13.89 -13.17 15.86
CA LEU A 180 15.24 -13.57 16.25
C LEU A 180 15.44 -13.61 17.77
N TYR A 181 14.82 -12.68 18.48
CA TYR A 181 14.80 -12.68 19.94
C TYR A 181 14.08 -13.93 20.48
N GLU A 182 12.92 -14.28 19.93
CA GLU A 182 12.18 -15.49 20.33
C GLU A 182 12.94 -16.78 19.98
N ILE A 183 13.61 -16.83 18.83
CA ILE A 183 14.50 -17.96 18.46
C ILE A 183 15.61 -18.14 19.49
N ARG A 184 16.24 -17.05 19.94
CA ARG A 184 17.29 -17.11 20.97
C ARG A 184 16.75 -17.71 22.27
N ASN A 185 15.58 -17.29 22.71
CA ASN A 185 14.96 -17.84 23.93
C ASN A 185 14.65 -19.35 23.78
N VAL A 186 14.19 -19.79 22.62
CA VAL A 186 13.97 -21.23 22.36
C VAL A 186 15.29 -21.99 22.37
N MET A 187 16.34 -21.44 21.78
CA MET A 187 17.68 -22.05 21.81
C MET A 187 18.22 -22.19 23.24
N ASP A 188 18.02 -21.19 24.09
CA ASP A 188 18.41 -21.25 25.51
C ASP A 188 17.67 -22.38 26.23
N THR A 189 16.36 -22.52 26.00
CA THR A 189 15.55 -23.64 26.54
C THR A 189 16.06 -25.00 26.05
N LEU A 190 16.38 -25.12 24.75
CA LEU A 190 16.92 -26.36 24.18
C LEU A 190 18.28 -26.73 24.78
N HIS A 191 19.15 -25.74 25.01
CA HIS A 191 20.43 -25.96 25.68
C HIS A 191 20.23 -26.46 27.11
N LEU A 192 19.31 -25.88 27.88
CA LEU A 192 18.97 -26.37 29.22
C LEU A 192 18.43 -27.81 29.19
N CYS A 193 17.53 -28.13 28.25
CA CYS A 193 17.04 -29.50 28.07
C CYS A 193 18.19 -30.48 27.78
N TYR A 194 19.12 -30.09 26.92
CA TYR A 194 20.27 -30.90 26.56
C TYR A 194 21.20 -31.14 27.76
N GLU A 195 21.52 -30.10 28.54
CA GLU A 195 22.37 -30.21 29.73
C GLU A 195 21.75 -31.09 30.82
N ILE A 196 20.45 -30.92 31.09
CA ILE A 196 19.69 -31.77 32.02
C ILE A 196 19.81 -33.22 31.56
N LYS A 197 19.48 -33.52 30.31
CA LYS A 197 19.63 -34.88 29.75
C LYS A 197 21.08 -35.38 29.68
N SER A 198 22.06 -34.48 29.75
CA SER A 198 23.46 -34.86 29.85
C SER A 198 23.84 -35.32 31.26
N LYS A 199 23.25 -34.72 32.30
CA LYS A 199 23.53 -35.05 33.71
C LYS A 199 22.87 -36.36 34.18
N TYR A 200 21.75 -36.76 33.56
CA TYR A 200 21.02 -37.98 33.93
C TYR A 200 21.33 -39.22 33.04
N LYS A 201 22.48 -39.21 32.33
CA LYS A 201 23.05 -40.41 31.67
C LYS A 201 24.31 -40.90 32.41
N GLU A 202 24.18 -41.10 33.72
CA GLU A 202 24.88 -42.15 34.47
C GLU A 202 23.85 -43.24 34.81
#